data_AF-A0A7T0C3H9-F1
#
_entry.id   AF-A0A7T0C3H9-F1
#
_cell.length_a   1.000
_cell.length_b   1.000
_cell.length_c   1.000
_cell.angle_alpha   90.00
_cell.angle_beta   90.00
_cell.angle_gamma   90.00
#
_symmetry.space_group_name_H-M   'P 1'
#
loop_
_entity.id
_entity.type
_entity.pdbx_description
1 polymer ?
#
loop_
_entity_poly.entity_id
_entity_poly.type
_entity_poly.pdbx_seq_one_letter_code
_entity_poly.pdbx_strand_id
1 'polypeptide(L)'
;MTIPRSLILLLTSIFLCIPNTVFAVDEKIADCLKRLETHARYLNEPGMTGGIWAQFEKRSDLRDDSTIALKLDTELRETLYNLKFLCTSQDGIPLNELARYITQEVDKSNAESFKKFWVDLGKSPEELDKWIKFYHFSKKSEHRKLKPETVQYSIQKSLALFKEYFELNAAMDTGNAGDFLSIASNLLENIKNFCKTDSYVSQAIYENAQAPYWDMDENHGGS
;
A
#
# COMPACT_ATOMS: atom_id res chain seq x y z
N MET A 1 -15.84 -31.78 -52.87
CA MET A 1 -16.68 -31.06 -51.89
C MET A 1 -15.96 -29.76 -51.54
N THR A 2 -16.31 -28.68 -52.22
CA THR A 2 -15.66 -27.37 -52.11
C THR A 2 -16.39 -26.55 -51.06
N ILE A 3 -15.70 -26.24 -49.97
CA ILE A 3 -16.21 -25.35 -48.91
C ILE A 3 -16.28 -23.92 -49.50
N PRO A 4 -17.43 -23.23 -49.43
CA PRO A 4 -17.57 -21.90 -50.02
C PRO A 4 -16.69 -20.88 -49.29
N ARG A 5 -15.93 -20.09 -50.06
CA ARG A 5 -15.01 -19.03 -49.58
C ARG A 5 -15.68 -17.98 -48.66
N SER A 6 -17.01 -17.86 -48.72
CA SER A 6 -17.81 -16.96 -47.88
C SER A 6 -17.87 -17.37 -46.41
N LEU A 7 -17.61 -18.65 -46.07
CA LEU A 7 -17.63 -19.14 -44.69
C LEU A 7 -16.30 -18.87 -43.94
N ILE A 8 -15.20 -18.69 -44.68
CA ILE A 8 -13.87 -18.42 -44.10
C ILE A 8 -13.76 -16.95 -43.63
N LEU A 9 -14.47 -16.02 -44.26
CA LEU A 9 -14.46 -14.59 -43.91
C LEU A 9 -15.33 -14.22 -42.70
N LEU A 10 -16.23 -15.10 -42.26
CA LEU A 10 -17.06 -14.88 -41.07
C LEU A 10 -16.41 -15.36 -39.77
N LEU A 11 -15.42 -16.25 -39.86
CA LEU A 11 -14.69 -16.76 -38.68
C LEU A 11 -13.50 -15.88 -38.26
N THR A 12 -13.01 -14.99 -39.12
CA THR A 12 -11.88 -14.10 -38.80
C THR A 12 -12.28 -12.75 -38.19
N SER A 13 -13.56 -12.39 -38.19
CA SER A 13 -14.04 -11.10 -37.66
C SER A 13 -14.53 -11.14 -36.20
N ILE A 14 -14.48 -12.30 -35.53
CA ILE A 14 -14.94 -12.46 -34.13
C ILE A 14 -13.80 -12.28 -33.11
N PHE A 15 -12.54 -12.14 -33.55
CA PHE A 15 -11.38 -12.13 -32.64
C PHE A 15 -10.86 -10.74 -32.22
N LEU A 16 -11.52 -9.64 -32.59
CA LEU A 16 -11.01 -8.26 -32.39
C LEU A 16 -11.80 -7.39 -31.40
N CYS A 17 -12.66 -8.00 -30.57
CA CYS A 17 -13.38 -7.31 -29.50
C CYS A 17 -12.96 -7.82 -28.11
N ILE A 18 -11.67 -8.08 -27.88
CA ILE A 18 -11.17 -8.09 -26.50
C ILE A 18 -11.12 -6.62 -26.06
N PRO A 19 -11.84 -6.22 -25.00
CA PRO A 19 -11.86 -4.82 -24.59
C PRO A 19 -10.44 -4.39 -24.17
N ASN A 20 -9.86 -3.43 -24.90
CA ASN A 20 -8.58 -2.78 -24.59
C ASN A 20 -8.53 -2.13 -23.19
N THR A 21 -9.64 -2.14 -22.45
CA THR A 21 -9.78 -1.49 -21.15
C THR A 21 -8.95 -2.17 -20.07
N VAL A 22 -8.80 -3.49 -20.09
CA VAL A 22 -8.01 -4.21 -19.07
C VAL A 22 -6.52 -3.91 -19.23
N PHE A 23 -6.02 -3.93 -20.47
CA PHE A 23 -4.62 -3.61 -20.78
C PHE A 23 -4.26 -2.17 -20.44
N ALA A 24 -5.15 -1.21 -20.69
CA ALA A 24 -4.91 0.20 -20.41
C ALA A 24 -4.91 0.55 -18.90
N VAL A 25 -5.62 -0.21 -18.06
CA VAL A 25 -5.59 -0.05 -16.59
C VAL A 25 -4.25 -0.53 -16.03
N ASP A 26 -3.77 -1.68 -16.51
CA ASP A 26 -2.50 -2.27 -16.09
C ASP A 26 -1.31 -1.36 -16.47
N GLU A 27 -1.32 -0.77 -17.67
CA GLU A 27 -0.30 0.17 -18.12
C GLU A 27 -0.23 1.44 -17.24
N LYS A 28 -1.37 2.03 -16.88
CA LYS A 28 -1.40 3.23 -16.00
C LYS A 28 -0.87 2.96 -14.60
N ILE A 29 -1.23 1.80 -14.04
CA ILE A 29 -0.74 1.38 -12.72
C ILE A 29 0.77 1.18 -12.79
N ALA A 30 1.25 0.45 -13.81
CA ALA A 30 2.68 0.22 -14.04
C ALA A 30 3.46 1.55 -14.19
N ASP A 31 2.94 2.50 -14.98
CA ASP A 31 3.54 3.82 -15.15
C ASP A 31 3.60 4.63 -13.85
N CYS A 32 2.58 4.55 -13.01
CA CYS A 32 2.58 5.19 -11.71
C CYS A 32 3.63 4.55 -10.79
N LEU A 33 3.65 3.22 -10.70
CA LEU A 33 4.60 2.48 -9.86
C LEU A 33 6.05 2.70 -10.31
N LYS A 34 6.29 2.81 -11.62
CA LYS A 34 7.60 3.13 -12.19
C LYS A 34 8.18 4.44 -11.65
N ARG A 35 7.33 5.44 -11.37
CA ARG A 35 7.77 6.72 -10.77
C ARG A 35 8.25 6.57 -9.33
N LEU A 36 7.90 5.46 -8.66
CA LEU A 36 8.35 5.12 -7.31
C LEU A 36 9.65 4.30 -7.29
N GLU A 37 10.21 3.91 -8.45
CA GLU A 37 11.47 3.15 -8.51
C GLU A 37 12.62 3.91 -7.83
N THR A 38 12.72 5.22 -8.05
CA THR A 38 13.75 6.04 -7.38
C THR A 38 13.58 6.04 -5.86
N HIS A 39 12.34 6.11 -5.36
CA HIS A 39 12.05 6.04 -3.92
C HIS A 39 12.46 4.68 -3.35
N ALA A 40 12.10 3.60 -4.05
CA ALA A 40 12.48 2.24 -3.66
C ALA A 40 14.00 2.03 -3.70
N ARG A 41 14.71 2.61 -4.68
CA ARG A 41 16.17 2.56 -4.74
C ARG A 41 16.81 3.23 -3.53
N TYR A 42 16.34 4.42 -3.14
CA TYR A 42 16.84 5.11 -1.95
C TYR A 42 16.69 4.28 -0.65
N LEU A 43 15.66 3.43 -0.54
CA LEU A 43 15.47 2.57 0.63
C LEU A 43 16.25 1.24 0.59
N ASN A 44 16.67 0.80 -0.60
CA ASN A 44 17.27 -0.52 -0.83
C ASN A 44 18.66 -0.43 -1.45
N GLU A 45 19.34 0.72 -1.30
CA GLU A 45 20.71 0.86 -1.77
C GLU A 45 21.58 -0.27 -1.18
N PRO A 46 22.42 -0.97 -1.96
CA PRO A 46 23.20 -2.11 -1.48
C PRO A 46 24.07 -1.84 -0.24
N GLY A 47 24.46 -0.57 0.00
CA GLY A 47 25.17 -0.13 1.21
C GLY A 47 24.29 0.12 2.46
N MET A 48 22.97 0.00 2.34
CA MET A 48 21.98 0.29 3.40
C MET A 48 21.37 -0.97 4.01
N THR A 49 22.13 -2.06 4.07
CA THR A 49 21.65 -3.30 4.69
C THR A 49 21.32 -3.06 6.16
N GLY A 50 20.04 -3.18 6.51
CA GLY A 50 19.52 -2.88 7.85
C GLY A 50 19.12 -1.42 8.09
N GLY A 51 19.12 -0.57 7.06
CA GLY A 51 18.68 0.83 7.14
C GLY A 51 19.63 1.74 7.93
N ILE A 52 19.15 2.93 8.29
CA ILE A 52 19.91 3.86 9.15
C ILE A 52 19.97 3.29 10.58
N TRP A 53 18.97 2.53 11.01
CA TRP A 53 18.97 1.88 12.31
C TRP A 53 20.21 1.01 12.54
N ALA A 54 20.54 0.14 11.59
CA ALA A 54 21.72 -0.72 11.70
C ALA A 54 23.04 0.05 11.81
N GLN A 55 23.05 1.31 11.41
CA GLN A 55 24.23 2.16 11.43
C GLN A 55 24.35 2.93 12.74
N PHE A 56 23.22 3.37 13.31
CA PHE A 56 23.15 3.84 14.70
C PHE A 56 23.63 2.75 15.67
N GLU A 57 23.23 1.49 15.47
CA GLU A 57 23.67 0.38 16.32
C GLU A 57 25.19 0.14 16.29
N LYS A 58 25.85 0.36 15.16
CA LYS A 58 27.29 0.17 15.02
C LYS A 58 28.10 1.27 15.70
N ARG A 59 27.54 2.49 15.80
CA ARG A 59 28.18 3.67 16.34
C ARG A 59 27.84 3.83 17.83
N SER A 60 28.82 3.64 18.70
CA SER A 60 28.61 3.72 20.15
C SER A 60 28.10 5.08 20.64
N ASP A 61 28.40 6.15 19.89
CA ASP A 61 27.96 7.52 20.16
C ASP A 61 26.54 7.84 19.65
N LEU A 62 25.89 6.92 18.92
CA LEU A 62 24.51 7.04 18.42
C LEU A 62 23.58 5.92 18.90
N ARG A 63 24.14 4.86 19.49
CA ARG A 63 23.40 3.64 19.85
C ARG A 63 22.24 3.88 20.80
N ASP A 64 22.39 4.80 21.76
CA ASP A 64 21.31 5.13 22.70
C ASP A 64 20.11 5.82 22.01
N ASP A 65 20.34 6.37 20.81
CA ASP A 65 19.32 7.05 19.98
C ASP A 65 18.79 6.20 18.83
N SER A 66 19.16 4.91 18.74
CA SER A 66 18.75 3.99 17.67
C SER A 66 17.24 3.92 17.44
N THR A 67 16.43 4.20 18.46
CA THR A 67 14.96 4.24 18.31
C THR A 67 14.49 5.31 17.33
N ILE A 68 15.20 6.44 17.20
CA ILE A 68 14.90 7.49 16.22
C ILE A 68 15.15 6.96 14.81
N ALA A 69 16.29 6.31 14.59
CA ALA A 69 16.63 5.69 13.32
C ALA A 69 15.64 4.58 12.92
N LEU A 70 15.23 3.73 13.86
CA LEU A 70 14.22 2.69 13.61
C LEU A 70 12.88 3.28 13.19
N LYS A 71 12.43 4.35 13.86
CA LYS A 71 11.20 5.06 13.49
C LYS A 71 11.32 5.69 12.11
N LEU A 72 12.45 6.32 11.80
CA LEU A 72 12.72 6.90 10.48
C LEU A 72 12.66 5.84 9.37
N ASP A 73 13.34 4.70 9.55
CA ASP A 73 13.32 3.59 8.60
C ASP A 73 11.89 3.06 8.39
N THR A 74 11.10 2.96 9.46
CA THR A 74 9.71 2.49 9.44
C THR A 74 8.80 3.46 8.67
N GLU A 75 8.82 4.75 9.05
CA GLU A 75 7.92 5.77 8.51
C GLU A 75 8.14 6.01 7.02
N LEU A 76 9.38 5.91 6.52
CA LEU A 76 9.66 5.99 5.08
C LEU A 76 9.17 4.77 4.31
N ARG A 77 9.33 3.56 4.88
CA ARG A 77 8.81 2.33 4.26
C ARG A 77 7.29 2.37 4.19
N GLU A 78 6.64 2.81 5.26
CA GLU A 78 5.20 3.02 5.29
C GLU A 78 4.77 4.11 4.31
N THR A 79 5.51 5.21 4.19
CA THR A 79 5.25 6.25 3.19
C THR A 79 5.31 5.67 1.77
N LEU A 80 6.34 4.88 1.44
CA LEU A 80 6.45 4.23 0.14
C LEU A 80 5.30 3.25 -0.11
N TYR A 81 4.91 2.49 0.91
CA TYR A 81 3.77 1.58 0.84
C TYR A 81 2.47 2.35 0.51
N ASN A 82 2.21 3.46 1.19
CA ASN A 82 1.02 4.29 0.94
C ASN A 82 1.05 4.95 -0.45
N LEU A 83 2.21 5.38 -0.94
CA LEU A 83 2.35 5.90 -2.30
C LEU A 83 2.09 4.81 -3.36
N LYS A 84 2.57 3.58 -3.13
CA LYS A 84 2.26 2.43 -3.99
C LYS A 84 0.77 2.11 -3.97
N PHE A 85 0.15 2.15 -2.79
CA PHE A 85 -1.28 1.96 -2.65
C PHE A 85 -2.06 2.95 -3.51
N LEU A 86 -1.72 4.25 -3.45
CA LEU A 86 -2.33 5.28 -4.32
C LEU A 86 -2.21 4.96 -5.82
N CYS A 87 -1.08 4.39 -6.26
CA CYS A 87 -0.92 3.96 -7.65
C CYS A 87 -1.85 2.80 -8.01
N THR A 88 -1.98 1.81 -7.14
CA THR A 88 -2.78 0.60 -7.38
C THR A 88 -4.28 0.80 -7.18
N SER A 89 -4.68 1.88 -6.49
CA SER A 89 -6.07 2.15 -6.14
C SER A 89 -6.64 3.41 -6.81
N GLN A 90 -6.07 3.85 -7.94
CA GLN A 90 -6.52 5.07 -8.63
C GLN A 90 -7.98 4.98 -9.09
N ASP A 91 -8.39 3.79 -9.51
CA ASP A 91 -9.70 3.53 -10.10
C ASP A 91 -10.67 2.80 -9.16
N GLY A 92 -10.34 2.69 -7.89
CA GLY A 92 -11.09 1.96 -6.87
C GLY A 92 -10.15 1.19 -5.95
N ILE A 93 -10.56 0.95 -4.71
CA ILE A 93 -9.82 0.06 -3.81
C ILE A 93 -10.23 -1.39 -4.15
N PRO A 94 -9.31 -2.24 -4.62
CA PRO A 94 -9.64 -3.64 -4.89
C PRO A 94 -10.01 -4.36 -3.59
N LEU A 95 -11.02 -5.23 -3.66
CA LEU A 95 -11.43 -6.05 -2.52
C LEU A 95 -10.32 -7.08 -2.20
N ASN A 96 -9.77 -6.99 -0.99
CA ASN A 96 -8.89 -8.05 -0.47
C ASN A 96 -9.70 -9.34 -0.19
N GLU A 97 -9.01 -10.43 0.17
CA GLU A 97 -9.64 -11.74 0.41
C GLU A 97 -10.80 -11.64 1.41
N LEU A 98 -10.57 -10.97 2.55
CA LEU A 98 -11.58 -10.79 3.58
C LEU A 98 -12.79 -10.00 3.05
N ALA A 99 -12.54 -8.87 2.39
CA ALA A 99 -13.59 -8.03 1.84
C ALA A 99 -14.42 -8.79 0.82
N ARG A 100 -13.80 -9.62 -0.02
CA ARG A 100 -14.53 -10.48 -0.97
C ARG A 100 -15.37 -11.53 -0.24
N TYR A 101 -14.81 -12.21 0.75
CA TYR A 101 -15.51 -13.19 1.56
C TYR A 101 -16.74 -12.58 2.23
N ILE A 102 -16.56 -11.52 3.02
CA ILE A 102 -17.66 -10.86 3.74
C ILE A 102 -18.68 -10.32 2.74
N THR A 103 -18.24 -9.69 1.65
CA THR A 103 -19.15 -9.17 0.61
C THR A 103 -20.01 -10.26 0.03
N GLN A 104 -19.44 -11.40 -0.34
CA GLN A 104 -20.20 -12.51 -0.89
C GLN A 104 -21.22 -13.06 0.12
N GLU A 105 -20.85 -13.23 1.38
CA GLU A 105 -21.74 -13.82 2.38
C GLU A 105 -22.84 -12.86 2.85
N VAL A 106 -22.51 -11.57 3.00
CA VAL A 106 -23.49 -10.54 3.36
C VAL A 106 -24.46 -10.27 2.21
N ASP A 107 -23.97 -10.19 0.96
CA ASP A 107 -24.82 -9.94 -0.21
C ASP A 107 -25.75 -11.14 -0.52
N LYS A 108 -25.36 -12.38 -0.19
CA LYS A 108 -26.21 -13.59 -0.30
C LYS A 108 -27.29 -13.67 0.78
N SER A 109 -27.05 -13.10 1.95
CA SER A 109 -27.94 -13.21 3.11
C SER A 109 -28.34 -11.81 3.59
N ASN A 110 -27.79 -11.36 4.71
CA ASN A 110 -27.74 -9.99 5.17
C ASN A 110 -26.74 -9.92 6.35
N ALA A 111 -26.43 -8.71 6.82
CA ALA A 111 -25.46 -8.53 7.90
C ALA A 111 -25.88 -9.21 9.23
N GLU A 112 -27.18 -9.30 9.53
CA GLU A 112 -27.67 -9.93 10.77
C GLU A 112 -27.49 -11.46 10.72
N SER A 113 -27.91 -12.08 9.62
CA SER A 113 -27.73 -13.52 9.37
C SER A 113 -26.25 -13.90 9.35
N PHE A 114 -25.41 -13.09 8.71
CA PHE A 114 -23.95 -13.28 8.70
C PHE A 114 -23.37 -13.26 10.11
N LYS A 115 -23.71 -12.24 10.92
CA LYS A 115 -23.26 -12.15 12.30
C LYS A 115 -23.72 -13.35 13.12
N LYS A 116 -25.00 -13.71 13.01
CA LYS A 116 -25.56 -14.85 13.75
C LYS A 116 -24.80 -16.14 13.47
N PHE A 117 -24.57 -16.46 12.19
CA PHE A 117 -23.81 -17.65 11.79
C PHE A 117 -22.44 -17.72 12.46
N TRP A 118 -21.69 -16.62 12.43
CA TRP A 118 -20.35 -16.58 13.00
C TRP A 118 -20.32 -16.55 14.53
N VAL A 119 -21.31 -15.92 15.17
CA VAL A 119 -21.51 -16.01 16.63
C VAL A 119 -21.78 -17.45 17.05
N ASP A 120 -22.62 -18.18 16.31
CA ASP A 120 -22.91 -19.60 16.58
C ASP A 120 -21.65 -20.49 16.41
N LEU A 121 -20.66 -20.03 15.63
CA LEU A 121 -19.32 -20.65 15.49
C LEU A 121 -18.27 -20.14 16.49
N GLY A 122 -18.66 -19.28 17.44
CA GLY A 122 -17.80 -18.81 18.52
C GLY A 122 -17.02 -17.53 18.24
N LYS A 123 -17.26 -16.83 17.12
CA LYS A 123 -16.66 -15.52 16.87
C LYS A 123 -17.28 -14.43 17.75
N SER A 124 -16.45 -13.49 18.20
CA SER A 124 -16.91 -12.40 19.05
C SER A 124 -17.80 -11.41 18.27
N PRO A 125 -18.91 -10.93 18.86
CA PRO A 125 -19.73 -9.89 18.25
C PRO A 125 -18.93 -8.64 17.87
N GLU A 126 -17.95 -8.24 18.68
CA GLU A 126 -17.11 -7.07 18.46
C GLU A 126 -16.22 -7.20 17.21
N GLU A 127 -15.69 -8.39 16.95
CA GLU A 127 -14.92 -8.68 15.73
C GLU A 127 -15.83 -8.64 14.50
N LEU A 128 -17.02 -9.23 14.60
CA LEU A 128 -18.00 -9.22 13.51
C LEU A 128 -18.53 -7.82 13.20
N ASP A 129 -18.64 -6.95 14.20
CA ASP A 129 -18.93 -5.53 14.00
C ASP A 129 -17.83 -4.84 13.18
N LYS A 130 -16.55 -5.17 13.41
CA LYS A 130 -15.44 -4.65 12.60
C LYS A 130 -15.53 -5.16 11.17
N TRP A 131 -15.85 -6.43 10.98
CA TRP A 131 -16.03 -7.03 9.65
C TRP A 131 -17.18 -6.38 8.88
N ILE A 132 -18.33 -6.14 9.50
CA ILE A 132 -19.46 -5.46 8.85
C ILE A 132 -19.14 -3.99 8.54
N LYS A 133 -18.43 -3.28 9.43
CA LYS A 133 -17.93 -1.93 9.13
C LYS A 133 -16.99 -1.94 7.93
N PHE A 134 -16.08 -2.91 7.89
CA PHE A 134 -15.14 -3.07 6.77
C PHE A 134 -15.87 -3.38 5.46
N TYR A 135 -16.87 -4.27 5.47
CA TYR A 135 -17.74 -4.53 4.32
C TYR A 135 -18.34 -3.23 3.74
N HIS A 136 -18.96 -2.42 4.58
CA HIS A 136 -19.55 -1.16 4.12
C HIS A 136 -18.50 -0.19 3.56
N PHE A 137 -17.33 -0.12 4.20
CA PHE A 137 -16.22 0.65 3.69
C PHE A 137 -15.75 0.13 2.32
N SER A 138 -15.53 -1.18 2.17
CA SER A 138 -15.06 -1.80 0.94
C SER A 138 -16.03 -1.57 -0.23
N LYS A 139 -17.34 -1.77 -0.03
CA LYS A 139 -18.37 -1.50 -1.07
C LYS A 139 -18.37 -0.04 -1.51
N LYS A 140 -18.19 0.89 -0.57
CA LYS A 140 -18.12 2.32 -0.87
C LYS A 140 -16.83 2.67 -1.63
N SER A 141 -15.71 2.10 -1.21
CA SER A 141 -14.38 2.45 -1.71
C SER A 141 -14.00 1.75 -3.02
N GLU A 142 -14.70 0.67 -3.40
CA GLU A 142 -14.54 -0.02 -4.69
C GLU A 142 -14.72 0.93 -5.89
N HIS A 143 -15.52 1.98 -5.72
CA HIS A 143 -15.80 2.97 -6.77
C HIS A 143 -15.10 4.33 -6.56
N ARG A 144 -14.27 4.47 -5.51
CA ARG A 144 -13.56 5.72 -5.23
C ARG A 144 -12.49 5.97 -6.31
N LYS A 145 -12.49 7.20 -6.85
CA LYS A 145 -11.54 7.63 -7.89
C LYS A 145 -10.52 8.62 -7.34
N LEU A 146 -9.26 8.43 -7.71
CA LEU A 146 -8.18 9.40 -7.51
C LEU A 146 -7.96 10.20 -8.80
N LYS A 147 -7.49 11.43 -8.64
CA LYS A 147 -6.99 12.23 -9.75
C LYS A 147 -5.53 11.86 -10.03
N PRO A 148 -5.17 11.32 -11.20
CA PRO A 148 -3.80 10.90 -11.49
C PRO A 148 -2.77 12.00 -11.30
N GLU A 149 -3.09 13.24 -11.66
CA GLU A 149 -2.22 14.40 -11.51
C GLU A 149 -1.92 14.72 -10.05
N THR A 150 -2.88 14.51 -9.15
CA THR A 150 -2.69 14.73 -7.71
C THR A 150 -1.89 13.59 -7.09
N VAL A 151 -2.08 12.34 -7.54
CA VAL A 151 -1.21 11.21 -7.14
C VAL A 151 0.24 11.47 -7.56
N GLN A 152 0.46 11.89 -8.81
CA GLN A 152 1.80 12.23 -9.30
C GLN A 152 2.43 13.37 -8.51
N TYR A 153 1.65 14.38 -8.13
CA TYR A 153 2.10 15.47 -7.28
C TYR A 153 2.57 14.98 -5.90
N SER A 154 1.78 14.14 -5.22
CA SER A 154 2.17 13.54 -3.93
C SER A 154 3.47 12.74 -4.04
N ILE A 155 3.62 11.94 -5.11
CA ILE A 155 4.86 11.18 -5.38
C ILE A 155 6.05 12.14 -5.54
N GLN A 156 5.93 13.16 -6.39
CA GLN A 156 7.01 14.13 -6.62
C GLN A 156 7.39 14.89 -5.35
N LYS A 157 6.41 15.32 -4.56
CA LYS A 157 6.62 16.04 -3.31
C LYS A 157 7.37 15.20 -2.28
N SER A 158 7.13 13.88 -2.24
CA SER A 158 7.80 12.97 -1.32
C SER A 158 9.26 12.68 -1.67
N LEU A 159 9.67 12.86 -2.93
CA LEU A 159 10.99 12.46 -3.41
C LEU A 159 12.15 13.10 -2.64
N ALA A 160 11.98 14.36 -2.23
CA ALA A 160 12.99 15.07 -1.44
C ALA A 160 13.27 14.37 -0.09
N LEU A 161 12.25 13.83 0.58
CA LEU A 161 12.37 13.15 1.87
C LEU A 161 13.18 11.84 1.72
N PHE A 162 12.93 11.08 0.65
CA PHE A 162 13.66 9.84 0.38
C PHE A 162 15.10 10.11 -0.03
N LYS A 163 15.34 11.19 -0.78
CA LYS A 163 16.69 11.62 -1.13
C LYS A 163 17.47 12.04 0.12
N GLU A 164 16.85 12.81 1.02
CA GLU A 164 17.48 13.23 2.28
C GLU A 164 17.84 12.02 3.16
N TYR A 165 16.97 11.01 3.23
CA TYR A 165 17.27 9.74 3.91
C TYR A 165 18.49 9.02 3.30
N PHE A 166 18.55 8.94 1.98
CA PHE A 166 19.68 8.34 1.27
C PHE A 166 20.99 9.11 1.54
N GLU A 167 20.94 10.44 1.51
CA GLU A 167 22.10 11.30 1.77
C GLU A 167 22.56 11.22 3.23
N LEU A 168 21.61 11.16 4.17
CA LEU A 168 21.88 10.94 5.59
C LEU A 168 22.67 9.65 5.80
N ASN A 169 22.28 8.58 5.11
CA ASN A 169 23.04 7.33 5.20
C ASN A 169 24.46 7.46 4.64
N ALA A 170 24.62 8.11 3.49
CA ALA A 170 25.92 8.26 2.84
C ALA A 170 26.93 9.07 3.68
N ALA A 171 26.46 9.97 4.55
CA ALA A 171 27.32 10.81 5.36
C ALA A 171 27.86 10.10 6.64
N MET A 172 27.29 8.97 7.05
CA MET A 172 27.46 8.43 8.42
C MET A 172 28.89 8.10 8.86
N ASP A 173 29.77 7.75 7.93
CA ASP A 173 31.17 7.43 8.25
C ASP A 173 32.01 8.68 8.58
N THR A 174 31.51 9.88 8.25
CA THR A 174 32.33 11.11 8.26
C THR A 174 31.78 12.25 9.12
N GLY A 175 30.50 12.20 9.53
CA GLY A 175 29.86 13.25 10.33
C GLY A 175 29.87 13.02 11.84
N ASN A 176 29.68 14.10 12.59
CA ASN A 176 29.53 14.04 14.04
C ASN A 176 28.14 13.50 14.46
N ALA A 177 28.05 12.88 15.63
CA ALA A 177 26.81 12.24 16.10
C ALA A 177 25.65 13.23 16.32
N GLY A 178 25.93 14.43 16.84
CA GLY A 178 24.90 15.43 17.12
C GLY A 178 24.17 15.90 15.85
N ASP A 179 24.91 16.12 14.77
CA ASP A 179 24.36 16.49 13.47
C ASP A 179 23.53 15.35 12.90
N PHE A 180 23.98 14.10 13.00
CA PHE A 180 23.21 12.93 12.56
C PHE A 180 21.88 12.83 13.30
N LEU A 181 21.92 12.93 14.62
CA LEU A 181 20.72 12.86 15.45
C LEU A 181 19.73 13.97 15.10
N SER A 182 20.23 15.19 14.93
CA SER A 182 19.43 16.36 14.55
C SER A 182 18.80 16.19 13.17
N ILE A 183 19.57 15.80 12.15
CA ILE A 183 19.07 15.60 10.79
C ILE A 183 18.05 14.45 10.76
N ALA A 184 18.35 13.31 11.40
CA ALA A 184 17.43 12.17 11.46
C ALA A 184 16.09 12.54 12.13
N SER A 185 16.15 13.31 13.22
CA SER A 185 14.96 13.78 13.95
C SER A 185 14.12 14.75 13.12
N ASN A 186 14.76 15.72 12.47
CA ASN A 186 14.08 16.67 11.60
C ASN A 186 13.43 15.98 10.40
N LEU A 187 14.15 15.04 9.77
CA LEU A 187 13.62 14.27 8.65
C LEU A 187 12.41 13.44 9.07
N LEU A 188 12.49 12.75 10.21
CA LEU A 188 11.36 12.00 10.78
C LEU A 188 10.13 12.90 10.99
N GLU A 189 10.31 14.11 11.51
CA GLU A 189 9.22 15.07 11.68
C GLU A 189 8.66 15.54 10.32
N ASN A 190 9.52 15.82 9.35
CA ASN A 190 9.13 16.23 8.00
C ASN A 190 8.31 15.15 7.29
N ILE A 191 8.68 13.88 7.43
CA ILE A 191 7.91 12.74 6.90
C ILE A 191 6.54 12.66 7.55
N LYS A 192 6.47 12.73 8.88
CA LYS A 192 5.20 12.73 9.61
C LYS A 192 4.30 13.88 9.20
N ASN A 193 4.86 15.07 9.03
CA ASN A 193 4.13 16.24 8.58
C ASN A 193 3.64 16.07 7.14
N PHE A 194 4.46 15.52 6.24
CA PHE A 194 4.03 15.18 4.89
C PHE A 194 2.85 14.20 4.90
N CYS A 195 2.95 13.09 5.64
CA CYS A 195 1.89 12.08 5.75
C CYS A 195 0.57 12.62 6.30
N LYS A 196 0.61 13.63 7.16
CA LYS A 196 -0.58 14.29 7.73
C LYS A 196 -1.17 15.36 6.81
N THR A 197 -0.34 16.09 6.07
CA THR A 197 -0.76 17.30 5.34
C THR A 197 -1.00 17.06 3.86
N ASP A 198 -0.38 16.04 3.26
CA ASP A 198 -0.68 15.63 1.91
C ASP A 198 -2.01 14.85 1.89
N SER A 199 -3.01 15.38 1.20
CA SER A 199 -4.38 14.88 1.28
C SER A 199 -4.53 13.45 0.78
N TYR A 200 -3.80 13.06 -0.26
CA TYR A 200 -3.87 11.72 -0.82
C TYR A 200 -3.07 10.73 0.01
N VAL A 201 -1.90 11.10 0.51
CA VAL A 201 -1.14 10.23 1.41
C VAL A 201 -1.90 10.01 2.72
N SER A 202 -2.45 11.07 3.33
CA SER A 202 -3.30 10.95 4.52
C SER A 202 -4.52 10.08 4.26
N GLN A 203 -5.14 10.21 3.08
CA GLN A 203 -6.26 9.37 2.68
C GLN A 203 -5.84 7.90 2.54
N ALA A 204 -4.70 7.61 1.90
CA ALA A 204 -4.18 6.25 1.76
C ALA A 204 -3.89 5.60 3.11
N ILE A 205 -3.30 6.34 4.06
CA ILE A 205 -3.06 5.87 5.42
C ILE A 205 -4.37 5.49 6.10
N TYR A 206 -5.38 6.36 6.01
CA TYR A 206 -6.71 6.08 6.56
C TYR A 206 -7.34 4.85 5.91
N GLU A 207 -7.28 4.74 4.58
CA GLU A 207 -7.88 3.65 3.80
C GLU A 207 -7.22 2.30 4.11
N ASN A 208 -5.88 2.25 4.20
CA ASN A 208 -5.14 1.05 4.59
C ASN A 208 -5.45 0.62 6.03
N ALA A 209 -5.67 1.57 6.94
CA ALA A 209 -6.03 1.29 8.33
C ALA A 209 -7.46 0.73 8.51
N GLN A 210 -8.29 0.73 7.46
CA GLN A 210 -9.65 0.17 7.56
C GLN A 210 -9.68 -1.37 7.48
N ALA A 211 -8.65 -1.99 6.90
CA ALA A 211 -8.58 -3.44 6.79
C ALA A 211 -8.34 -4.04 8.19
N PRO A 212 -9.28 -4.83 8.74
CA PRO A 212 -9.06 -5.48 10.02
C PRO A 212 -8.03 -6.61 9.84
N TYR A 213 -7.32 -6.92 10.92
CA TYR A 213 -6.55 -8.15 10.99
C TYR A 213 -7.48 -9.35 10.84
N TRP A 214 -7.10 -10.31 10.01
CA TRP A 214 -7.81 -11.55 9.83
C TRP A 214 -6.81 -12.67 9.54
N ASP A 215 -6.86 -13.71 10.36
CA ASP A 215 -6.15 -14.94 10.12
C ASP A 215 -7.13 -15.96 9.51
N MET A 216 -6.93 -16.32 8.24
CA MET A 216 -7.71 -17.36 7.57
C MET A 216 -7.39 -18.76 8.11
N ASP A 217 -6.25 -18.95 8.78
CA ASP A 217 -5.72 -20.25 9.19
C ASP A 217 -6.09 -20.65 10.63
N GLU A 218 -7.06 -19.97 11.26
CA GLU A 218 -7.60 -20.36 12.58
C GLU A 218 -8.18 -21.79 12.63
N ASN A 219 -8.25 -22.50 11.50
CA ASN A 219 -8.61 -23.92 11.42
C ASN A 219 -7.48 -24.88 11.81
N HIS A 220 -6.29 -24.37 12.17
CA HIS A 220 -5.25 -25.12 12.85
C HIS A 220 -5.05 -24.53 14.25
N GLY A 221 -5.78 -25.06 15.23
CA GLY A 221 -5.69 -24.66 16.63
C GLY A 221 -4.25 -24.59 17.13
N GLY A 222 -3.70 -23.38 17.16
CA GLY A 222 -2.54 -23.03 17.97
C GLY A 222 -3.04 -22.73 19.37
N SER A 223 -3.02 -23.76 20.22
CA SER A 223 -3.03 -23.57 21.68
C SER A 223 -1.72 -22.97 22.16
#